data_AF-A0A3C1U2J5-F1
#
_entry.id   AF-A0A3C1U2J5-F1
#
_cell.length_a   1.000
_cell.length_b   1.000
_cell.length_c   1.000
_cell.angle_alpha   90.00
_cell.angle_beta   90.00
_cell.angle_gamma   90.00
#
_symmetry.space_group_name_H-M   'P 1'
#
loop_
_entity.id
_entity.type
_entity.pdbx_description
1 polymer ?
#
loop_
_entity_poly.entity_id
_entity_poly.type
_entity_poly.pdbx_seq_one_letter_code
_entity_poly.pdbx_strand_id
1 'polypeptide(L)' 'MILAGGDSGGDILVCHQGISFWGGVDPDTSRIIDAHHPDHGASLAGRVLMIP' A
#
# COMPACT_ATOMS: atom_id res chain seq x y z
N MET A 1 14.12 6.32 -12.37
CA MET A 1 13.42 7.56 -12.80
C MET A 1 12.58 8.02 -11.62
N ILE A 2 12.62 9.31 -11.25
CA ILE A 2 11.76 9.88 -10.20
C ILE A 2 10.61 10.62 -10.90
N LEU A 3 9.37 10.28 -10.57
CA LEU A 3 8.17 10.90 -11.16
C LEU A 3 7.68 12.10 -10.34
N ALA A 4 7.85 12.05 -9.02
CA ALA A 4 7.57 13.15 -8.10
C ALA A 4 8.65 13.14 -7.01
N GLY A 5 9.31 14.29 -6.79
CA GLY A 5 10.34 14.44 -5.76
C GLY A 5 9.75 14.82 -4.41
N GLY A 6 10.45 14.46 -3.33
CA GLY A 6 10.08 14.74 -1.95
C GLY A 6 10.90 13.90 -0.97
N ASP A 7 10.79 14.22 0.32
CA ASP A 7 11.34 13.40 1.40
C ASP A 7 10.18 12.85 2.25
N SER A 8 10.24 11.57 2.59
CA SER A 8 9.22 10.89 3.37
C SER A 8 9.82 9.66 4.05
N GLY A 9 9.36 9.34 5.26
CA GLY A 9 9.80 8.16 6.01
C GLY A 9 8.66 7.55 6.81
N GLY A 10 8.84 6.29 7.20
CA GLY A 10 7.87 5.50 7.95
C GLY A 10 8.24 4.02 7.92
N ASP A 11 7.46 3.21 8.64
CA ASP A 11 7.65 1.76 8.62
C ASP A 11 7.41 1.21 7.21
N ILE A 12 8.22 0.23 6.79
CA ILE A 12 8.07 -0.40 5.49
C ILE A 12 6.98 -1.47 5.59
N LEU A 13 5.97 -1.38 4.71
CA LEU A 13 5.05 -2.46 4.43
C LEU A 13 5.46 -3.11 3.10
N VAL A 14 6.00 -4.33 3.17
CA VAL A 14 6.40 -5.11 1.99
C VAL A 14 5.23 -5.96 1.54
N CYS A 15 4.76 -5.74 0.31
CA CYS A 15 3.78 -6.59 -0.36
C CYS A 15 4.49 -7.35 -1.48
N HIS A 16 4.40 -8.68 -1.45
CA HIS A 16 5.03 -9.54 -2.46
C HIS A 16 4.20 -9.69 -3.74
N GLN A 17 2.99 -9.14 -3.76
CA GLN A 17 2.12 -9.04 -4.92
C GLN A 17 1.73 -7.58 -5.15
N GLY A 18 1.41 -7.25 -6.41
CA GLY A 18 0.90 -5.92 -6.76
C GLY A 18 -0.46 -5.67 -6.13
N ILE A 19 -0.72 -4.44 -5.72
CA ILE A 19 -1.98 -4.00 -5.13
C ILE A 19 -2.66 -2.95 -6.00
N SER A 20 -3.98 -3.07 -6.15
CA SER A 20 -4.79 -2.05 -6.84
C SER A 20 -5.25 -0.97 -5.88
N PHE A 21 -4.85 0.28 -6.13
CA PHE A 21 -5.38 1.44 -5.42
C PHE A 21 -6.77 1.90 -5.90
N TRP A 22 -7.30 1.31 -6.97
CA TRP A 22 -8.61 1.63 -7.55
C TRP A 22 -9.66 0.54 -7.27
N GLY A 23 -9.59 -0.08 -6.09
CA GLY A 23 -10.54 -1.11 -5.67
C GLY A 23 -9.99 -2.19 -4.73
N GLY A 24 -8.68 -2.25 -4.52
CA GLY A 24 -8.04 -3.16 -3.56
C GLY A 24 -7.73 -2.52 -2.20
N VAL A 25 -7.93 -1.20 -2.06
CA VAL A 25 -7.71 -0.43 -0.83
C VAL A 25 -8.93 0.42 -0.52
N ASP A 26 -9.38 0.38 0.73
CA ASP A 26 -10.40 1.28 1.25
C ASP A 26 -9.81 2.71 1.41
N PRO A 27 -10.34 3.73 0.74
CA PRO A 27 -9.80 5.09 0.79
C PRO A 27 -9.97 5.76 2.15
N ASP A 28 -10.97 5.39 2.94
CA ASP A 28 -11.26 6.02 4.23
C ASP A 28 -10.41 5.41 5.34
N THR A 29 -10.18 4.09 5.29
CA THR A 29 -9.45 3.36 6.33
C THR A 29 -8.01 3.01 5.96
N SER A 30 -7.62 3.21 4.70
CA SER A 30 -6.32 2.78 4.15
C SER A 30 -6.04 1.29 4.35
N ARG A 31 -7.08 0.45 4.42
CA ARG A 31 -6.93 -1.00 4.56
C ARG A 31 -6.99 -1.70 3.21
N ILE A 32 -6.22 -2.76 3.07
CA ILE A 32 -6.32 -3.67 1.92
C ILE A 32 -7.63 -4.44 2.04
N ILE A 33 -8.54 -4.24 1.08
CA ILE A 33 -9.87 -4.87 1.02
C ILE A 33 -10.00 -5.91 -0.10
N ASP A 34 -8.97 -6.07 -0.93
CA ASP A 34 -8.92 -7.18 -1.87
C ASP A 34 -8.78 -8.50 -1.11
N ALA A 35 -9.86 -9.29 -1.10
CA ALA A 35 -9.94 -10.57 -0.40
C ALA A 35 -8.96 -11.64 -0.92
N HIS A 36 -8.42 -11.47 -2.13
CA HIS A 36 -7.44 -12.39 -2.70
C HIS A 36 -5.99 -11.94 -2.45
N HIS A 37 -5.79 -10.74 -1.91
CA HIS A 37 -4.46 -10.25 -1.60
C HIS A 37 -3.93 -10.93 -0.33
N PRO A 38 -2.67 -11.42 -0.32
CA PRO A 38 -2.10 -12.10 0.84
C PRO A 38 -2.06 -11.23 2.09
N ASP A 39 -1.88 -9.92 1.90
CA ASP A 39 -1.88 -8.91 2.97
C ASP A 39 -3.28 -8.31 3.25
N HIS A 40 -4.36 -8.97 2.85
CA HIS A 40 -5.73 -8.51 3.12
C HIS A 40 -5.95 -8.13 4.59
N GLY A 41 -6.51 -6.94 4.82
CA GLY A 41 -6.73 -6.36 6.16
C GLY A 41 -5.55 -5.55 6.71
N ALA A 42 -4.36 -5.60 6.09
CA ALA A 42 -3.25 -4.75 6.47
C ALA A 42 -3.57 -3.26 6.20
N SER A 43 -3.01 -2.36 7.02
CA SER A 43 -3.18 -0.91 6.90
C SER A 43 -1.95 -0.28 6.24
N LEU A 44 -2.17 0.56 5.24
CA LEU A 44 -1.15 1.35 4.57
C LEU A 44 -0.85 2.69 5.27
N ALA A 45 -1.74 3.15 6.16
CA ALA A 45 -1.64 4.47 6.78
C ALA A 45 -0.30 4.68 7.49
N GLY A 46 0.41 5.75 7.11
CA GLY A 46 1.69 6.16 7.72
C GLY A 46 2.89 5.28 7.38
N ARG A 47 2.77 4.39 6.39
CA ARG A 47 3.81 3.43 6.00
C ARG A 47 4.34 3.71 4.61
N VAL A 48 5.59 3.30 4.37
CA VAL A 48 6.18 3.27 3.03
C VAL A 48 5.84 1.93 2.41
N LEU A 49 5.05 1.95 1.34
CA LEU A 49 4.64 0.74 0.64
C LEU A 49 5.71 0.31 -0.37
N MET A 50 6.18 -0.92 -0.24
CA MET A 50 7.06 -1.57 -1.22
C MET A 50 6.28 -2.67 -1.95
N ILE A 51 6.10 -2.48 -3.25
CA ILE A 51 5.33 -3.36 -4.14
C ILE A 51 6.15 -3.67 -5.40
N PRO A 52 5.95 -4.83 -6.04
CA PRO A 52 6.55 -5.17 -7.34
C PRO A 52 5.96 -4.36 -8.51
#